data_AF-A0A496R8B7-F1
#
_entry.id   AF-A0A496R8B7-F1
#
_cell.length_a   1.000
_cell.length_b   1.000
_cell.length_c   1.000
_cell.angle_alpha   90.00
_cell.angle_beta   90.00
_cell.angle_gamma   90.00
#
_symmetry.space_group_name_H-M   'P 1'
#
loop_
_entity.id
_entity.type
_entity.pdbx_description
1 polymer ?
#
loop_
_entity_poly.entity_id
_entity_poly.type
_entity_poly.pdbx_seq_one_letter_code
_entity_poly.pdbx_strand_id
1 'polypeptide(L)'
;MLETLSRELEVDSRDVYDSISLLEKTGVALMQRALKSRGYGKVEGVDFPGLQEESAEKIIVSLEKEIGLDSKGEISLWVRTQFIRRHIHTIMLDPEKNREMLLDAKRWADHVLIAMRILSYPYGYVRDNPTFDRFGETVERLLEDKLNHAIPPYSRRAALVKYGVPVDLSEYVQDGKIKPGDIENITVQSRDKVQKLVNELRKDSPYPGTKLYIKTKSS
;
A
#
# COMPACT_ATOMS: atom_id res chain seq x y z
N MET A 1 -19.93 2.55 4.95
CA MET A 1 -18.50 2.84 5.25
C MET A 1 -17.89 3.66 4.14
N LEU A 2 -17.69 3.09 2.95
CA LEU A 2 -17.14 3.83 1.81
C LEU A 2 -17.93 5.11 1.50
N GLU A 3 -19.25 5.03 1.33
CA GLU A 3 -20.10 6.21 1.06
C GLU A 3 -20.03 7.30 2.14
N THR A 4 -19.78 6.92 3.40
CA THR A 4 -19.56 7.88 4.49
C THR A 4 -18.20 8.55 4.34
N LEU A 5 -17.15 7.76 4.13
CA LEU A 5 -15.80 8.26 3.90
C LEU A 5 -15.74 9.19 2.68
N SER A 6 -16.37 8.81 1.57
CA SER A 6 -16.45 9.62 0.35
C SER A 6 -17.13 10.96 0.60
N ARG A 7 -18.21 10.99 1.40
CA ARG A 7 -18.90 12.24 1.76
C ARG A 7 -18.05 13.14 2.63
N GLU A 8 -17.37 12.59 3.64
CA GLU A 8 -16.47 13.35 4.51
C GLU A 8 -15.24 13.91 3.77
N LEU A 9 -14.86 13.28 2.66
CA LEU A 9 -13.80 13.72 1.76
C LEU A 9 -14.34 14.57 0.59
N GLU A 10 -15.63 14.90 0.59
CA GLU A 10 -16.29 15.72 -0.44
C GLU A 10 -16.06 15.19 -1.87
N VAL A 11 -16.03 13.86 -2.02
CA VAL A 11 -15.82 13.20 -3.32
C VAL A 11 -17.02 13.43 -4.23
N ASP A 12 -16.76 13.94 -5.43
CA ASP A 12 -17.81 14.10 -6.44
C ASP A 12 -18.28 12.74 -7.00
N SER A 13 -19.46 12.32 -6.54
CA SER A 13 -20.10 11.07 -6.92
C SER A 13 -21.10 11.20 -8.08
N ARG A 14 -21.19 12.37 -8.73
CA ARG A 14 -22.15 12.61 -9.83
C ARG A 14 -21.90 11.68 -11.01
N ASP A 15 -20.64 11.48 -11.38
CA ASP A 15 -20.22 10.60 -12.49
C ASP A 15 -19.71 9.24 -12.01
N VAL A 16 -20.13 8.78 -10.84
CA VAL A 16 -19.75 7.47 -10.29
C VAL A 16 -20.88 6.48 -10.53
N TYR A 17 -20.63 5.53 -11.43
CA TYR A 17 -21.59 4.54 -11.92
C TYR A 17 -21.51 3.19 -11.16
N ASP A 18 -20.39 2.92 -10.51
CA ASP A 18 -20.14 1.69 -9.76
C ASP A 18 -19.33 1.94 -8.47
N SER A 19 -19.32 0.95 -7.59
CA SER A 19 -18.64 1.05 -6.28
C SER A 19 -17.11 1.04 -6.36
N ILE A 20 -16.51 0.48 -7.40
CA ILE A 20 -15.05 0.45 -7.61
C ILE A 20 -14.60 1.86 -8.00
N SER A 21 -15.30 2.50 -8.93
CA SER A 21 -15.07 3.91 -9.28
C SER A 21 -15.20 4.84 -8.06
N LEU A 22 -16.16 4.57 -7.15
CA LEU A 22 -16.26 5.34 -5.89
C LEU A 22 -15.04 5.12 -4.99
N LEU A 23 -14.59 3.87 -4.86
CA LEU A 23 -13.45 3.49 -4.07
C LEU A 23 -12.18 4.20 -4.55
N GLU A 24 -11.94 4.18 -5.86
CA GLU A 24 -10.80 4.83 -6.50
C GLU A 24 -10.83 6.35 -6.28
N LYS A 25 -11.95 7.02 -6.56
CA LYS A 25 -12.07 8.47 -6.31
C LYS A 25 -11.86 8.83 -4.83
N THR A 26 -12.33 7.97 -3.92
CA THR A 26 -12.14 8.14 -2.47
C THR A 26 -10.66 7.99 -2.08
N GLY A 27 -9.96 7.00 -2.64
CA GLY A 27 -8.53 6.84 -2.46
C GLY A 27 -7.73 8.05 -2.96
N VAL A 28 -8.08 8.61 -4.13
CA VAL A 28 -7.48 9.85 -4.65
C VAL A 28 -7.71 11.00 -3.69
N ALA A 29 -8.94 11.23 -3.24
CA ALA A 29 -9.25 12.34 -2.33
C ALA A 29 -8.46 12.23 -1.02
N LEU A 30 -8.33 11.02 -0.46
CA LEU A 30 -7.54 10.78 0.74
C LEU A 30 -6.05 11.07 0.53
N MET A 31 -5.49 10.61 -0.59
CA MET A 31 -4.12 10.88 -0.99
C MET A 31 -3.84 12.39 -1.14
N GLN A 32 -4.70 13.10 -1.86
CA GLN A 32 -4.58 14.54 -2.07
C GLN A 32 -4.68 15.32 -0.75
N ARG A 33 -5.55 14.88 0.17
CA ARG A 33 -5.64 15.44 1.52
C ARG A 33 -4.37 15.18 2.32
N ALA A 34 -3.82 13.97 2.26
CA ALA A 34 -2.58 13.61 2.94
C ALA A 34 -1.40 14.47 2.44
N LEU A 35 -1.27 14.65 1.13
CA LEU A 35 -0.29 15.55 0.50
C LEU A 35 -0.45 16.99 1.00
N LYS A 36 -1.65 17.56 0.87
CA LYS A 36 -1.94 18.94 1.28
C LYS A 36 -1.60 19.19 2.75
N SER A 37 -1.94 18.26 3.63
CA SER A 37 -1.67 18.38 5.08
C SER A 37 -0.19 18.46 5.44
N ARG A 38 0.69 18.01 4.55
CA ARG A 38 2.16 17.99 4.72
C ARG A 38 2.88 19.04 3.86
N GLY A 39 2.12 19.98 3.29
CA GLY A 39 2.67 21.05 2.45
C GLY A 39 2.99 20.63 1.02
N TYR A 40 2.62 19.43 0.59
CA TYR A 40 2.77 19.03 -0.80
C TYR A 40 1.61 19.58 -1.63
N GLY A 41 1.93 20.19 -2.77
CA GLY A 41 0.92 20.66 -3.72
C GLY A 41 0.13 19.49 -4.32
N LYS A 42 -1.08 19.78 -4.82
CA LYS A 42 -1.93 18.83 -5.54
C LYS A 42 -1.16 18.17 -6.69
N VAL A 43 -1.43 16.89 -6.93
CA VAL A 43 -0.95 16.15 -8.09
C VAL A 43 -2.10 16.00 -9.07
N GLU A 44 -1.88 16.33 -10.34
CA GLU A 44 -2.87 16.19 -11.41
C GLU A 44 -2.47 15.02 -12.29
N GLY A 45 -3.43 14.23 -12.73
CA GLY A 45 -3.15 13.00 -13.47
C GLY A 45 -4.40 12.43 -14.10
N VAL A 46 -4.19 11.56 -15.07
CA VAL A 46 -5.27 11.02 -15.93
C VAL A 46 -5.91 9.77 -15.31
N ASP A 47 -5.13 9.00 -14.53
CA ASP A 47 -5.59 7.80 -13.85
C ASP A 47 -4.98 7.65 -12.44
N PHE A 48 -5.51 6.72 -11.65
CA PHE A 48 -5.07 6.51 -10.27
C PHE A 48 -3.63 6.02 -10.15
N PRO A 49 -3.11 5.07 -10.97
CA PRO A 49 -1.72 4.61 -10.87
C PRO A 49 -0.73 5.75 -11.10
N GLY A 50 -0.94 6.57 -12.13
CA GLY A 50 -0.10 7.73 -12.37
C GLY A 50 -0.15 8.71 -11.19
N LEU A 51 -1.36 9.00 -10.69
CA LEU A 51 -1.52 9.84 -9.50
C LEU A 51 -0.82 9.26 -8.26
N GLN A 52 -0.85 7.95 -8.08
CA GLN A 52 -0.23 7.24 -6.96
C GLN A 52 1.30 7.32 -7.03
N GLU A 53 1.88 7.02 -8.20
CA GLU A 53 3.33 7.09 -8.43
C GLU A 53 3.85 8.51 -8.28
N GLU A 54 3.22 9.49 -8.95
CA GLU A 54 3.62 10.90 -8.87
C GLU A 54 3.50 11.48 -7.45
N SER A 55 2.44 11.12 -6.72
CA SER A 55 2.27 11.54 -5.33
C SER A 55 3.36 11.00 -4.42
N ALA A 56 3.73 9.72 -4.58
CA ALA A 56 4.80 9.11 -3.82
C ALA A 56 6.17 9.69 -4.21
N GLU A 57 6.46 9.81 -5.50
CA GLU A 57 7.70 10.40 -6.04
C GLU A 57 7.92 11.80 -5.47
N LYS A 58 6.88 12.64 -5.43
CA LYS A 58 6.96 14.00 -4.89
C LYS A 58 7.41 14.04 -3.42
N ILE A 59 6.91 13.11 -2.60
CA ILE A 59 7.34 13.00 -1.19
C ILE A 59 8.78 12.49 -1.12
N ILE A 60 9.10 11.46 -1.89
CA ILE A 60 10.40 10.78 -1.89
C ILE A 60 11.51 11.75 -2.32
N VAL A 61 11.34 12.47 -3.42
CA VAL A 61 12.32 13.46 -3.91
C VAL A 61 12.54 14.58 -2.89
N SER A 62 11.47 15.05 -2.23
CA SER A 62 11.60 16.05 -1.15
C SER A 62 12.43 15.52 0.01
N LEU A 63 12.17 14.28 0.45
CA LEU A 63 12.91 13.66 1.54
C LEU A 63 14.37 13.38 1.18
N GLU A 64 14.63 12.90 -0.04
CA GLU A 64 16.00 12.67 -0.54
C GLU A 64 16.81 13.97 -0.51
N LYS A 65 16.22 15.07 -0.99
CA LYS A 65 16.86 16.39 -0.94
C LYS A 65 17.10 16.88 0.50
N GLU A 66 16.12 16.71 1.39
CA GLU A 66 16.24 17.15 2.78
C GLU A 66 17.26 16.35 3.59
N ILE A 67 17.36 15.04 3.32
CA ILE A 67 18.29 14.13 4.00
C ILE A 67 19.69 14.18 3.35
N GLY A 68 19.79 14.64 2.10
CA GLY A 68 21.03 14.63 1.32
C GLY A 68 21.37 13.25 0.74
N LEU A 69 20.35 12.50 0.31
CA LEU A 69 20.51 11.22 -0.38
C LEU A 69 20.41 11.44 -1.89
N ASP A 70 21.44 11.08 -2.64
CA ASP A 70 21.41 11.06 -4.11
C ASP A 70 20.93 9.70 -4.60
N SER A 71 19.63 9.59 -4.85
CA SER A 71 19.05 8.43 -5.52
C SER A 71 19.18 8.58 -7.04
N LYS A 72 19.88 7.64 -7.69
CA LYS A 72 19.89 7.55 -9.15
C LYS A 72 18.52 7.07 -9.64
N GLY A 73 17.95 7.75 -10.64
CA GLY A 73 16.58 7.54 -11.14
C GLY A 73 16.27 6.16 -11.75
N GLU A 74 17.23 5.24 -11.79
CA GLU A 74 17.02 3.85 -12.23
C GLU A 74 16.46 2.95 -11.12
N ILE A 75 16.40 3.42 -9.87
CA ILE A 75 15.91 2.64 -8.71
C ILE A 75 14.42 2.88 -8.50
N SER A 76 13.65 1.80 -8.34
CA SER A 76 12.21 1.88 -8.06
C SER A 76 11.86 2.73 -6.82
N LEU A 77 10.70 3.39 -6.86
CA LEU A 77 10.16 4.20 -5.76
C LEU A 77 10.12 3.46 -4.42
N TRP A 78 9.71 2.18 -4.46
CA TRP A 78 9.64 1.35 -3.27
C TRP A 78 11.01 1.16 -2.62
N VAL A 79 12.03 0.85 -3.43
CA VAL A 79 13.40 0.65 -2.94
C VAL A 79 13.97 1.95 -2.37
N ARG A 80 13.75 3.09 -3.04
CA ARG A 80 14.12 4.43 -2.53
C ARG A 80 13.46 4.72 -1.18
N THR A 81 12.18 4.42 -1.05
CA THR A 81 11.42 4.54 0.21
C THR A 81 12.03 3.69 1.33
N GLN A 82 12.44 2.46 1.05
CA GLN A 82 13.10 1.59 2.02
C GLN A 82 14.47 2.14 2.45
N PHE A 83 15.24 2.74 1.54
CA PHE A 83 16.51 3.39 1.88
C PHE A 83 16.32 4.58 2.81
N ILE A 84 15.38 5.47 2.49
CA ILE A 84 15.02 6.62 3.33
C ILE A 84 14.58 6.15 4.72
N ARG A 85 13.67 5.16 4.78
CA ARG A 85 13.20 4.59 6.05
C ARG A 85 14.33 4.00 6.88
N ARG A 86 15.27 3.29 6.25
CA ARG A 86 16.44 2.73 6.94
C ARG A 86 17.31 3.83 7.53
N HIS A 87 17.55 4.90 6.78
CA HIS A 87 18.34 6.04 7.27
C HIS A 87 17.67 6.70 8.48
N ILE A 88 16.37 7.00 8.39
CA ILE A 88 15.57 7.54 9.50
C ILE A 88 15.65 6.63 10.72
N HIS A 89 15.50 5.31 10.52
CA HIS A 89 15.55 4.36 11.62
C HIS A 89 16.91 4.32 12.31
N THR A 90 18.02 4.42 11.56
CA THR A 90 19.37 4.52 12.14
C THR A 90 19.51 5.73 13.06
N ILE A 91 18.97 6.89 12.67
CA ILE A 91 18.96 8.10 13.51
C ILE A 91 18.16 7.85 14.80
N MET A 92 16.98 7.25 14.65
CA MET A 92 16.06 7.01 15.77
C MET A 92 16.52 5.92 16.75
N LEU A 93 17.39 4.99 16.32
CA LEU A 93 17.92 3.92 17.18
C LEU A 93 18.90 4.42 18.24
N ASP A 94 19.57 5.55 17.99
CA ASP A 94 20.47 6.19 18.96
C ASP A 94 20.08 7.66 19.15
N PRO A 95 18.98 7.93 19.87
CA PRO A 95 18.44 9.28 20.01
C PRO A 95 19.37 10.20 20.82
N GLU A 96 20.25 9.64 21.65
CA GLU A 96 21.21 10.39 22.46
C GLU A 96 22.34 10.95 21.60
N LYS A 97 22.88 10.13 20.69
CA LYS A 97 23.90 10.57 19.74
C LYS A 97 23.36 11.52 18.67
N ASN A 98 22.09 11.37 18.29
CA ASN A 98 21.49 12.12 17.20
C ASN A 98 20.43 13.15 17.65
N ARG A 99 20.56 13.70 18.88
CA ARG A 99 19.57 14.63 19.46
C ARG A 99 19.16 15.76 18.52
N GLU A 100 20.12 16.34 17.82
CA GLU A 100 19.89 17.46 16.89
C GLU A 100 19.03 17.07 15.68
N MET A 101 19.17 15.83 15.20
CA MET A 101 18.44 15.32 14.03
C MET A 101 17.14 14.61 14.39
N LEU A 102 16.86 14.39 15.68
CA LEU A 102 15.75 13.54 16.12
C LEU A 102 14.37 14.14 15.77
N LEU A 103 14.22 15.46 15.86
CA LEU A 103 12.98 16.13 15.48
C LEU A 103 12.71 16.03 13.98
N ASP A 104 13.74 16.26 13.16
CA ASP A 104 13.65 16.09 11.71
C ASP A 104 13.40 14.64 11.32
N ALA A 105 14.07 13.68 11.96
CA ALA A 105 13.84 12.26 11.73
C ALA A 105 12.39 11.84 12.00
N LYS A 106 11.75 12.38 13.05
CA LYS A 106 10.31 12.15 13.31
C LYS A 106 9.42 12.74 12.22
N ARG A 107 9.73 13.94 11.72
CA ARG A 107 9.02 14.57 10.60
C ARG A 107 9.19 13.78 9.31
N TRP A 108 10.41 13.36 9.00
CA TRP A 108 10.70 12.50 7.85
C TRP A 108 10.01 11.14 7.96
N ALA A 109 9.94 10.57 9.16
CA ALA A 109 9.23 9.32 9.41
C ALA A 109 7.74 9.44 9.05
N ASP A 110 7.08 10.54 9.44
CA ASP A 110 5.69 10.78 9.10
C ASP A 110 5.49 10.90 7.57
N HIS A 111 6.39 11.61 6.88
CA HIS A 111 6.32 11.78 5.43
C HIS A 111 6.58 10.46 4.68
N VAL A 112 7.60 9.69 5.07
CA VAL A 112 7.91 8.41 4.41
C VAL A 112 6.80 7.38 4.64
N LEU A 113 6.13 7.40 5.80
CA LEU A 113 4.98 6.53 6.08
C LEU A 113 3.81 6.82 5.13
N ILE A 114 3.55 8.09 4.81
CA ILE A 114 2.54 8.44 3.80
C ILE A 114 2.93 7.95 2.41
N ALA A 115 4.19 8.14 2.00
CA ALA A 115 4.65 7.63 0.70
C ALA A 115 4.46 6.10 0.61
N MET A 116 4.78 5.36 1.68
CA MET A 116 4.55 3.91 1.76
C MET A 116 3.06 3.56 1.67
N ARG A 117 2.19 4.28 2.38
CA ARG A 117 0.73 4.06 2.34
C ARG A 117 0.20 4.26 0.92
N ILE A 118 0.54 5.38 0.29
CA ILE A 118 0.18 5.70 -1.09
C ILE A 118 0.63 4.57 -2.03
N LEU A 119 1.90 4.16 -1.98
CA LEU A 119 2.42 3.07 -2.81
C LEU A 119 1.76 1.71 -2.55
N SER A 120 1.12 1.52 -1.39
CA SER A 120 0.41 0.28 -1.03
C SER A 120 -1.06 0.25 -1.44
N TYR A 121 -1.59 1.33 -2.03
CA TYR A 121 -2.99 1.39 -2.46
C TYR A 121 -3.26 0.35 -3.56
N PRO A 122 -4.22 -0.56 -3.37
CA PRO A 122 -4.36 -1.74 -4.20
C PRO A 122 -5.30 -1.47 -5.40
N TYR A 123 -4.89 -0.56 -6.30
CA TYR A 123 -5.74 -0.08 -7.42
C TYR A 123 -6.15 -1.19 -8.41
N GLY A 124 -5.20 -1.98 -8.90
CA GLY A 124 -5.50 -3.13 -9.78
C GLY A 124 -6.13 -4.32 -9.03
N TYR A 125 -5.80 -4.47 -7.75
CA TYR A 125 -6.20 -5.62 -6.93
C TYR A 125 -7.72 -5.84 -6.87
N VAL A 126 -8.49 -4.77 -6.67
CA VAL A 126 -9.96 -4.87 -6.64
C VAL A 126 -10.51 -4.96 -8.06
N ARG A 127 -9.97 -4.16 -8.99
CA ARG A 127 -10.47 -4.11 -10.38
C ARG A 127 -10.33 -5.44 -11.10
N ASP A 128 -9.20 -6.13 -10.93
CA ASP A 128 -8.89 -7.38 -11.64
C ASP A 128 -9.75 -8.57 -11.17
N ASN A 129 -10.19 -8.57 -9.91
CA ASN A 129 -11.08 -9.60 -9.37
C ASN A 129 -11.84 -9.05 -8.16
N PRO A 130 -12.97 -8.35 -8.40
CA PRO A 130 -13.67 -7.61 -7.35
C PRO A 130 -14.45 -8.59 -6.49
N THR A 131 -13.86 -9.08 -5.41
CA THR A 131 -14.55 -9.92 -4.42
C THR A 131 -14.92 -9.08 -3.19
N PHE A 132 -15.88 -9.55 -2.39
CA PHE A 132 -16.25 -8.87 -1.15
C PHE A 132 -15.04 -8.65 -0.23
N ASP A 133 -14.16 -9.65 -0.11
CA ASP A 133 -12.95 -9.54 0.71
C ASP A 133 -12.01 -8.46 0.17
N ARG A 134 -11.71 -8.45 -1.14
CA ARG A 134 -10.81 -7.46 -1.72
C ARG A 134 -11.36 -6.04 -1.59
N PHE A 135 -12.66 -5.88 -1.82
CA PHE A 135 -13.32 -4.60 -1.69
C PHE A 135 -13.34 -4.13 -0.23
N GLY A 136 -13.73 -5.01 0.70
CA GLY A 136 -13.75 -4.74 2.14
C GLY A 136 -12.37 -4.37 2.68
N GLU A 137 -11.35 -5.17 2.37
CA GLU A 137 -9.94 -4.93 2.73
C GLU A 137 -9.47 -3.55 2.27
N THR A 138 -9.83 -3.15 1.05
CA THR A 138 -9.42 -1.85 0.51
C THR A 138 -10.16 -0.69 1.19
N VAL A 139 -11.45 -0.84 1.47
CA VAL A 139 -12.22 0.15 2.24
C VAL A 139 -11.67 0.30 3.66
N GLU A 140 -11.36 -0.81 4.32
CA GLU A 140 -10.73 -0.84 5.65
C GLU A 140 -9.40 -0.10 5.63
N ARG A 141 -8.52 -0.39 4.65
CA ARG A 141 -7.23 0.29 4.50
C ARG A 141 -7.39 1.81 4.36
N LEU A 142 -8.29 2.27 3.50
CA LEU A 142 -8.56 3.71 3.34
C LEU A 142 -9.10 4.35 4.63
N LEU A 143 -9.92 3.63 5.40
CA LEU A 143 -10.41 4.12 6.69
C LEU A 143 -9.27 4.16 7.72
N GLU A 144 -8.44 3.12 7.81
CA GLU A 144 -7.28 3.08 8.71
C GLU A 144 -6.29 4.21 8.38
N ASP A 145 -6.08 4.52 7.10
CA ASP A 145 -5.23 5.62 6.67
C ASP A 145 -5.81 6.99 7.07
N LYS A 146 -7.14 7.16 7.01
CA LYS A 146 -7.81 8.36 7.52
C LYS A 146 -7.71 8.46 9.04
N LEU A 147 -7.97 7.36 9.74
CA LEU A 147 -8.10 7.34 11.21
C LEU A 147 -6.74 7.24 11.92
N ASN A 148 -5.70 6.85 11.19
CA ASN A 148 -4.35 6.60 11.70
C ASN A 148 -4.30 5.54 12.83
N HIS A 149 -5.24 4.59 12.83
CA HIS A 149 -5.23 3.43 13.71
C HIS A 149 -5.89 2.24 13.03
N ALA A 150 -5.54 1.02 13.48
CA ALA A 150 -6.15 -0.19 12.99
C ALA A 150 -7.63 -0.28 13.39
N ILE A 151 -8.45 -0.85 12.52
CA ILE A 151 -9.88 -1.06 12.77
C ILE A 151 -10.09 -2.48 13.31
N PRO A 152 -10.87 -2.66 14.40
CA PRO A 152 -11.19 -4.00 14.89
C PRO A 152 -12.03 -4.78 13.88
N PRO A 153 -11.96 -6.13 13.89
CA PRO A 153 -12.72 -6.94 12.96
C PRO A 153 -14.24 -6.77 13.15
N TYR A 154 -14.98 -6.65 12.05
CA TYR A 154 -16.44 -6.45 12.07
C TYR A 154 -17.24 -7.72 12.39
N SER A 155 -16.62 -8.89 12.38
CA SER A 155 -17.27 -10.16 12.64
C SER A 155 -16.31 -11.17 13.26
N ARG A 156 -16.82 -12.36 13.61
CA ARG A 156 -15.98 -13.45 14.12
C ARG A 156 -14.95 -13.83 13.06
N ARG A 157 -13.68 -13.84 13.45
CA ARG A 157 -12.58 -14.25 12.58
C ARG A 157 -12.67 -15.77 12.34
N ALA A 158 -12.71 -16.16 11.08
CA ALA A 158 -12.47 -17.51 10.65
C ALA A 158 -11.22 -17.50 9.77
N ALA A 159 -10.24 -18.35 10.08
CA ALA A 159 -9.03 -18.50 9.29
C ALA A 159 -9.05 -19.87 8.62
N LEU A 160 -8.99 -19.88 7.29
CA LEU A 160 -8.74 -21.08 6.51
C LEU A 160 -7.25 -21.08 6.14
N VAL A 161 -6.54 -22.13 6.55
CA VAL A 161 -5.10 -22.26 6.32
C VAL A 161 -4.85 -23.44 5.39
N LYS A 162 -4.07 -23.20 4.34
CA LYS A 162 -3.57 -24.23 3.43
C LYS A 162 -2.06 -24.12 3.35
N TYR A 163 -1.39 -25.21 3.67
CA TYR A 163 0.06 -25.32 3.51
C TYR A 163 0.38 -25.80 2.10
N GLY A 164 1.31 -25.11 1.44
CA GLY A 164 1.86 -25.54 0.16
C GLY A 164 3.18 -26.28 0.32
N VAL A 165 3.76 -26.65 -0.82
CA VAL A 165 5.12 -27.19 -0.88
C VAL A 165 6.10 -26.05 -0.57
N PRO A 166 7.01 -26.23 0.42
CA PRO A 166 8.05 -25.25 0.71
C PRO A 166 8.87 -24.87 -0.52
N VAL A 167 9.39 -23.65 -0.54
CA VAL A 167 10.43 -23.27 -1.51
C VAL A 167 11.76 -23.78 -0.96
N ASP A 168 12.43 -24.64 -1.71
CA ASP A 168 13.79 -25.06 -1.37
C ASP A 168 14.75 -23.93 -1.70
N LEU A 169 15.42 -23.41 -0.68
CA LEU A 169 16.38 -22.32 -0.83
C LEU A 169 17.80 -22.81 -1.13
N SER A 170 18.06 -24.13 -1.00
CA SER A 170 19.40 -24.68 -1.19
C SER A 170 19.96 -24.43 -2.60
N GLU A 171 19.08 -24.33 -3.60
CA GLU A 171 19.43 -24.03 -5.00
C GLU A 171 19.90 -22.58 -5.21
N TYR A 172 19.57 -21.67 -4.29
CA TYR A 172 19.82 -20.23 -4.42
C TYR A 172 20.89 -19.72 -3.44
N VAL A 173 21.39 -20.59 -2.55
CA VAL A 173 22.36 -20.24 -1.51
C VAL A 173 23.76 -20.61 -1.98
N GLN A 174 24.66 -19.63 -1.97
CA GLN A 174 26.11 -19.82 -2.11
C GLN A 174 26.81 -19.21 -0.89
N ASP A 175 27.69 -19.99 -0.24
CA ASP A 175 28.42 -19.56 0.97
C ASP A 175 27.51 -19.05 2.11
N GLY A 176 26.35 -19.69 2.29
CA GLY A 176 25.37 -19.32 3.32
C GLY A 176 24.60 -18.03 3.03
N LYS A 177 24.73 -17.47 1.82
CA LYS A 177 24.02 -16.26 1.39
C LYS A 177 23.24 -16.51 0.11
N ILE A 178 22.02 -15.96 0.06
CA ILE A 178 21.24 -15.91 -1.18
C ILE A 178 21.88 -14.87 -2.09
N LYS A 179 22.04 -15.19 -3.38
CA LYS A 179 22.59 -14.23 -4.34
C LYS A 179 21.58 -13.10 -4.57
N PRO A 180 22.02 -11.82 -4.62
CA PRO A 180 21.11 -10.70 -4.82
C PRO A 180 20.19 -10.83 -6.05
N GLY A 181 20.68 -11.40 -7.15
CA GLY A 181 19.90 -11.63 -8.37
C GLY A 181 18.83 -12.73 -8.24
N ASP A 182 18.96 -13.64 -7.27
CA ASP A 182 18.01 -14.73 -7.06
C ASP A 182 16.83 -14.32 -6.17
N ILE A 183 16.95 -13.22 -5.43
CA ILE A 183 15.89 -12.72 -4.54
C ILE A 183 14.61 -12.43 -5.34
N GLU A 184 14.75 -11.83 -6.53
CA GLU A 184 13.60 -11.52 -7.38
C GLU A 184 12.90 -12.82 -7.84
N ASN A 185 13.67 -13.81 -8.30
CA ASN A 185 13.15 -15.10 -8.72
C ASN A 185 12.43 -15.83 -7.58
N ILE A 186 13.03 -15.88 -6.39
CA ILE A 186 12.43 -16.48 -5.19
C ILE A 186 11.14 -15.74 -4.83
N THR A 187 11.14 -14.41 -4.94
CA THR A 187 9.97 -13.57 -4.62
C THR A 187 8.81 -13.84 -5.58
N VAL A 188 9.07 -13.91 -6.88
CA VAL A 188 8.07 -14.23 -7.91
C VAL A 188 7.54 -15.65 -7.70
N GLN A 189 8.41 -16.64 -7.52
CA GLN A 189 8.01 -18.03 -7.28
C GLN A 189 7.15 -18.16 -6.01
N SER A 190 7.52 -17.47 -4.93
CA SER A 190 6.77 -17.46 -3.67
C SER A 190 5.40 -16.81 -3.85
N ARG A 191 5.33 -15.67 -4.55
CA ARG A 191 4.08 -14.98 -4.87
C ARG A 191 3.13 -15.88 -5.63
N ASP A 192 3.60 -16.55 -6.69
CA ASP A 192 2.77 -17.39 -7.54
C ASP A 192 2.26 -18.63 -6.80
N LYS A 193 3.12 -19.28 -6.02
CA LYS A 193 2.73 -20.42 -5.16
C LYS A 193 1.66 -20.00 -4.15
N VAL A 194 1.86 -18.89 -3.44
CA VAL A 194 0.88 -18.36 -2.46
C VAL A 194 -0.43 -18.00 -3.16
N GLN A 195 -0.38 -17.31 -4.29
CA GLN A 195 -1.57 -16.90 -5.03
C GLN A 195 -2.38 -18.11 -5.52
N LYS A 196 -1.70 -19.18 -5.95
CA LYS A 196 -2.35 -20.45 -6.32
C LYS A 196 -3.08 -21.07 -5.12
N LEU A 197 -2.44 -21.15 -3.96
CA LEU A 197 -3.06 -21.69 -2.74
C LEU A 197 -4.27 -20.86 -2.30
N VAL A 198 -4.17 -19.53 -2.37
CA VAL A 198 -5.29 -18.62 -2.10
C VAL A 198 -6.44 -18.85 -3.07
N ASN A 199 -6.16 -19.03 -4.36
CA ASN A 199 -7.19 -19.29 -5.36
C ASN A 199 -7.88 -20.64 -5.13
N GLU A 200 -7.14 -21.67 -4.71
CA GLU A 200 -7.70 -22.97 -4.33
C GLU A 200 -8.58 -22.85 -3.07
N LEU A 201 -8.08 -22.22 -2.01
CA LEU A 201 -8.86 -21.96 -0.78
C LEU A 201 -10.16 -21.21 -1.07
N ARG A 202 -10.16 -20.28 -2.03
CA ARG A 202 -11.35 -19.52 -2.40
C ARG A 202 -12.45 -20.39 -3.01
N LYS A 203 -12.10 -21.40 -3.81
CA LYS A 203 -13.07 -22.30 -4.45
C LYS A 203 -13.89 -23.08 -3.44
N ASP A 204 -13.24 -23.50 -2.34
CA ASP A 204 -13.84 -24.36 -1.32
C ASP A 204 -14.36 -23.56 -0.11
N SER A 205 -14.26 -22.22 -0.15
CA SER A 205 -14.64 -21.37 0.97
C SER A 205 -16.16 -21.29 1.14
N PRO A 206 -16.71 -21.61 2.31
CA PRO A 206 -18.13 -21.42 2.60
C PRO A 206 -18.47 -19.95 2.87
N TYR A 207 -17.49 -19.06 2.94
CA TYR A 207 -17.66 -17.67 3.34
C TYR A 207 -17.99 -16.77 2.14
N PRO A 208 -18.89 -15.77 2.30
CA PRO A 208 -19.33 -14.90 1.21
C PRO A 208 -18.22 -13.98 0.68
N GLY A 209 -17.13 -13.82 1.43
CA GLY A 209 -15.97 -12.99 1.08
C GLY A 209 -15.37 -13.27 -0.30
N THR A 210 -15.45 -14.52 -0.75
CA THR A 210 -14.88 -14.97 -2.04
C THR A 210 -15.79 -14.70 -3.23
N LYS A 211 -17.05 -14.32 -2.99
CA LYS A 211 -18.02 -14.00 -4.05
C LYS A 211 -17.65 -12.69 -4.73
N LEU A 212 -17.97 -12.60 -6.02
CA LEU A 212 -17.83 -11.36 -6.77
C LEU A 212 -18.73 -10.27 -6.18
N TYR A 213 -18.16 -9.09 -6.04
CA TYR A 213 -18.81 -7.86 -5.63
C TYR A 213 -19.06 -7.02 -6.88
N ILE A 214 -20.31 -7.02 -7.34
CA ILE A 214 -20.77 -6.17 -8.43
C ILE A 214 -21.94 -5.36 -7.87
N LYS A 215 -21.68 -4.13 -7.46
CA LYS A 215 -22.71 -3.16 -7.08
C LYS A 215 -22.69 -2.02 -8.09
N THR A 216 -23.53 -2.14 -9.11
CA THR A 216 -23.93 -1.03 -9.99
C THR A 216 -25.01 -0.22 -9.29
N LYS A 217 -25.03 1.11 -9.49
CA LYS A 217 -26.14 1.95 -8.99
C LYS A 217 -27.45 1.37 -9.54
N SER A 218 -28.39 1.05 -8.66
CA SER A 218 -29.78 0.88 -9.06
C SER A 218 -30.27 2.22 -9.61
N SER A 219 -30.87 2.18 -10.79
CA SER A 219 -31.48 3.31 -11.49
C SER A 219 -32.40 4.12 -10.60
#